data_AF-A0A6J6EW75-F1
#
_entry.id   AF-A0A6J6EW75-F1
#
_cell.length_a   1.000
_cell.length_b   1.000
_cell.length_c   1.000
_cell.angle_alpha   90.00
_cell.angle_beta   90.00
_cell.angle_gamma   90.00
#
_symmetry.space_group_name_H-M   'P 1'
#
loop_
_entity.id
_entity.type
_entity.pdbx_description
1 polymer ?
#
loop_
_entity_poly.entity_id
_entity_poly.type
_entity_poly.pdbx_seq_one_letter_code
_entity_poly.pdbx_strand_id
1 'polypeptide(L)'
;MARPGVKLGDITQIWSYPHALAQCRKYMNANLPNAIAEASNSTAEAARMLAEATDELATNGAAIAPARAAEVYGLNVLASEIEDHDDNATRFVLVAPKTIPAPTGHDKTSIVVFQRADEPGSLLSILQEFAARGINLTKLESRPTRRGLGDYCFLIDLEGHIADEVVADALRSLKSKHAEVKFMGSYPAAGEHGHALRQEVADAQSKASDWITELRNRVD
;
A
#
# COMPACT_ATOMS: atom_id res chain seq x y z
N MET A 1 -19.55 -17.87 -2.19
CA MET A 1 -20.72 -17.66 -3.08
C MET A 1 -20.94 -18.88 -3.94
N ALA A 2 -22.17 -19.13 -4.39
CA ALA A 2 -22.52 -20.25 -5.25
C ALA A 2 -23.62 -19.85 -6.24
N ARG A 3 -23.97 -20.73 -7.20
CA ARG A 3 -25.09 -20.46 -8.11
C ARG A 3 -26.42 -20.44 -7.35
N PRO A 4 -27.45 -19.74 -7.88
CA PRO A 4 -28.76 -19.72 -7.25
C PRO A 4 -29.31 -21.12 -6.99
N GLY A 5 -29.82 -21.34 -5.76
CA GLY A 5 -30.40 -22.61 -5.34
C GLY A 5 -29.43 -23.59 -4.66
N VAL A 6 -28.12 -23.42 -4.82
CA VAL A 6 -27.11 -24.24 -4.13
C VAL A 6 -27.03 -23.86 -2.65
N LYS A 7 -27.06 -24.85 -1.75
CA LYS A 7 -26.93 -24.62 -0.30
C LYS A 7 -25.50 -24.88 0.16
N LEU A 8 -25.13 -24.31 1.30
CA LEU A 8 -23.79 -24.45 1.87
C LEU A 8 -23.39 -25.91 2.10
N GLY A 9 -24.33 -26.76 2.55
CA GLY A 9 -24.08 -28.19 2.79
C GLY A 9 -23.91 -29.04 1.52
N ASP A 10 -24.27 -28.51 0.35
CA ASP A 10 -24.15 -29.22 -0.93
C ASP A 10 -22.76 -29.03 -1.56
N ILE A 11 -21.94 -28.12 -1.01
CA ILE A 11 -20.66 -27.71 -1.60
C ILE A 11 -19.62 -28.82 -1.47
N THR A 12 -19.07 -29.25 -2.61
CA THR A 12 -18.01 -30.26 -2.69
C THR A 12 -16.69 -29.70 -3.25
N GLN A 13 -16.74 -28.54 -3.92
CA GLN A 13 -15.57 -27.88 -4.50
C GLN A 13 -15.60 -26.38 -4.23
N ILE A 14 -14.45 -25.80 -3.90
CA ILE A 14 -14.28 -24.38 -3.60
C ILE A 14 -13.15 -23.82 -4.45
N TRP A 15 -13.44 -22.79 -5.23
CA TRP A 15 -12.47 -22.16 -6.13
C TRP A 15 -12.12 -20.75 -5.65
N SER A 16 -10.83 -20.41 -5.66
CA SER A 16 -10.40 -19.03 -5.44
C SER A 16 -8.93 -18.81 -5.81
N TYR A 17 -8.43 -17.59 -5.63
CA TYR A 17 -7.00 -17.31 -5.71
C TYR A 17 -6.28 -17.96 -4.53
N PRO A 18 -5.07 -18.53 -4.69
CA PRO A 18 -4.37 -19.24 -3.60
C PRO A 18 -4.25 -18.47 -2.28
N HIS A 19 -4.02 -17.15 -2.33
CA HIS A 19 -3.96 -16.33 -1.11
C HIS A 19 -5.32 -16.22 -0.42
N ALA A 20 -6.42 -16.10 -1.18
CA ALA A 20 -7.75 -16.04 -0.60
C ALA A 20 -8.15 -17.39 0.02
N LEU A 21 -7.83 -18.52 -0.63
CA LEU A 21 -8.00 -19.85 -0.03
C LEU A 21 -7.24 -19.97 1.29
N ALA A 22 -5.96 -19.56 1.30
CA ALA A 22 -5.12 -19.64 2.48
C ALA A 22 -5.61 -18.75 3.63
N GLN A 23 -6.27 -17.63 3.31
CA GLN A 23 -6.87 -16.67 4.24
C GLN A 23 -8.27 -17.07 4.72
N CYS A 24 -8.87 -18.16 4.24
CA CYS A 24 -10.21 -18.60 4.68
C CYS A 24 -10.20 -20.04 5.22
N ARG A 25 -9.03 -20.55 5.62
CA ARG A 25 -8.86 -21.98 5.95
C ARG A 25 -9.62 -22.37 7.21
N LYS A 26 -9.69 -21.50 8.22
CA LYS A 26 -10.42 -21.81 9.46
C LYS A 26 -11.90 -22.00 9.15
N TYR A 27 -12.48 -21.08 8.36
CA TYR A 27 -13.87 -21.16 7.97
C TYR A 27 -14.16 -22.43 7.15
N MET A 28 -13.34 -22.71 6.14
CA MET A 28 -13.50 -23.90 5.29
C MET A 28 -13.40 -25.19 6.10
N ASN A 29 -12.40 -25.33 6.99
CA ASN A 29 -12.24 -26.52 7.81
C ASN A 29 -13.40 -26.74 8.79
N ALA A 30 -13.99 -25.66 9.31
CA ALA A 30 -15.09 -25.75 10.27
C ALA A 30 -16.45 -26.03 9.61
N ASN A 31 -16.71 -25.47 8.42
CA ASN A 31 -18.03 -25.49 7.81
C ASN A 31 -18.13 -26.39 6.57
N LEU A 32 -17.01 -26.63 5.89
CA LEU A 32 -16.92 -27.34 4.61
C LEU A 32 -15.76 -28.36 4.63
N PRO A 33 -15.64 -29.24 5.65
CA PRO A 33 -14.45 -30.07 5.88
C PRO A 33 -14.17 -31.09 4.76
N ASN A 34 -15.18 -31.42 3.96
CA ASN A 34 -15.08 -32.39 2.85
C ASN A 34 -14.94 -31.71 1.49
N ALA A 35 -15.01 -30.38 1.42
CA ALA A 35 -14.90 -29.67 0.16
C ALA A 35 -13.44 -29.57 -0.29
N ILE A 36 -13.19 -29.82 -1.58
CA ILE A 36 -11.87 -29.73 -2.17
C ILE A 36 -11.63 -28.28 -2.60
N ALA A 37 -10.53 -27.69 -2.14
CA ALA A 37 -10.14 -26.33 -2.52
C ALA A 37 -9.22 -26.35 -3.75
N GLU A 38 -9.62 -25.64 -4.80
CA GLU A 38 -8.91 -25.55 -6.08
C GLU A 38 -8.51 -24.11 -6.41
N ALA A 39 -7.30 -23.98 -6.97
CA ALA A 39 -6.73 -22.69 -7.30
C ALA A 39 -7.22 -22.18 -8.66
N SER A 40 -7.47 -20.87 -8.72
CA SER A 40 -7.73 -20.10 -9.94
C SER A 40 -6.72 -18.95 -10.05
N ASN A 41 -6.67 -18.27 -11.20
CA ASN A 41 -5.74 -17.16 -11.42
C ASN A 41 -6.18 -15.87 -10.69
N SER A 42 -7.47 -15.73 -10.34
CA SER A 42 -7.96 -14.64 -9.50
C SER A 42 -9.28 -14.98 -8.80
N THR A 43 -9.61 -14.25 -7.74
CA THR A 43 -10.90 -14.39 -7.05
C THR A 43 -12.09 -14.07 -7.97
N ALA A 44 -11.95 -13.07 -8.85
CA ALA A 44 -12.98 -12.72 -9.83
C ALA A 44 -13.15 -13.80 -10.92
N GLU A 45 -12.05 -14.43 -11.34
CA GLU A 45 -12.09 -15.55 -12.28
C GLU A 45 -12.80 -16.76 -11.66
N ALA A 46 -12.52 -17.10 -10.40
CA ALA A 46 -13.24 -18.19 -9.72
C ALA A 46 -14.76 -17.99 -9.75
N ALA A 47 -15.23 -16.77 -9.47
CA ALA A 47 -16.65 -16.43 -9.55
C ALA A 47 -17.19 -16.55 -10.98
N ARG A 48 -16.43 -16.06 -11.98
CA ARG A 48 -16.81 -16.17 -13.40
C ARG A 48 -16.92 -17.63 -13.85
N MET A 49 -15.91 -18.45 -13.54
CA MET A 49 -15.88 -19.87 -13.88
C MET A 49 -17.08 -20.61 -13.28
N LEU A 50 -17.39 -20.33 -12.01
CA LEU A 50 -18.56 -20.91 -11.35
C LEU A 50 -19.88 -20.54 -12.05
N ALA A 51 -20.01 -19.28 -12.48
CA ALA A 51 -21.21 -18.81 -13.18
C ALA A 51 -21.35 -19.42 -14.59
N GLU A 52 -20.23 -19.65 -15.28
CA GLU A 52 -20.20 -20.19 -16.64
C GLU A 52 -20.15 -21.73 -16.69
N ALA A 53 -19.91 -22.41 -15.56
CA ALA A 53 -19.78 -23.85 -15.48
C ALA A 53 -21.01 -24.61 -16.00
N THR A 54 -20.79 -25.80 -16.55
CA THR A 54 -21.85 -26.73 -17.01
C THR A 54 -21.72 -28.14 -16.43
N ASP A 55 -20.71 -28.40 -15.61
CA ASP A 55 -20.35 -29.69 -15.01
C ASP A 55 -20.66 -29.72 -13.49
N GLU A 56 -20.00 -30.58 -12.71
CA GLU A 56 -20.20 -30.67 -11.26
C GLU A 56 -19.94 -29.34 -10.53
N LEU A 57 -19.08 -28.49 -11.08
CA LEU A 57 -18.87 -27.14 -10.56
C LEU A 57 -20.16 -26.30 -10.65
N ALA A 58 -21.01 -26.54 -11.65
CA ALA A 58 -22.28 -25.88 -11.81
C ALA A 58 -23.34 -26.33 -10.78
N THR A 59 -23.24 -27.53 -10.23
CA THR A 59 -24.24 -28.07 -9.29
C THR A 59 -23.82 -27.91 -7.83
N ASN A 60 -22.53 -28.10 -7.52
CA ASN A 60 -22.04 -28.22 -6.14
C ASN A 60 -20.79 -27.36 -5.89
N GLY A 61 -20.50 -26.42 -6.78
CA GLY A 61 -19.36 -25.51 -6.68
C GLY A 61 -19.62 -24.28 -5.83
N ALA A 62 -18.58 -23.81 -5.16
CA ALA A 62 -18.52 -22.49 -4.54
C ALA A 62 -17.27 -21.72 -4.99
N ALA A 63 -17.35 -20.40 -4.91
CA ALA A 63 -16.21 -19.51 -5.07
C ALA A 63 -16.01 -18.64 -3.83
N ILE A 64 -14.76 -18.37 -3.46
CA ILE A 64 -14.40 -17.31 -2.51
C ILE A 64 -13.99 -16.09 -3.33
N ALA A 65 -14.75 -15.01 -3.23
CA ALA A 65 -14.52 -13.79 -3.97
C ALA A 65 -15.17 -12.59 -3.27
N PRO A 66 -14.77 -11.35 -3.61
CA PRO A 66 -15.45 -10.15 -3.11
C PRO A 66 -16.95 -10.18 -3.42
N ALA A 67 -17.80 -9.71 -2.50
CA ALA A 67 -19.26 -9.75 -2.64
C ALA A 67 -19.76 -9.16 -3.98
N ARG A 68 -19.10 -8.11 -4.48
CA ARG A 68 -19.39 -7.50 -5.79
C ARG A 68 -19.32 -8.48 -6.96
N ALA A 69 -18.48 -9.51 -6.90
CA ALA A 69 -18.42 -10.53 -7.94
C ALA A 69 -19.73 -11.33 -8.05
N ALA A 70 -20.44 -11.52 -6.93
CA ALA A 70 -21.72 -12.20 -6.93
C ALA A 70 -22.78 -11.39 -7.69
N GLU A 71 -22.81 -10.06 -7.51
CA GLU A 71 -23.69 -9.16 -8.26
C GLU A 71 -23.39 -9.18 -9.77
N VAL A 72 -22.11 -9.13 -10.13
CA VAL A 72 -21.67 -9.09 -11.54
C VAL A 72 -22.01 -10.38 -12.28
N TYR A 73 -21.87 -11.53 -11.63
CA TYR A 73 -22.03 -12.84 -12.26
C TYR A 73 -23.35 -13.55 -11.91
N GLY A 74 -24.27 -12.89 -11.21
CA GLY A 74 -25.57 -13.46 -10.83
C GLY A 74 -25.47 -14.66 -9.88
N LEU A 75 -24.51 -14.62 -8.94
CA LEU A 75 -24.30 -15.65 -7.92
C LEU A 75 -24.92 -15.22 -6.58
N ASN A 76 -25.13 -16.19 -5.69
CA ASN A 76 -25.62 -15.97 -4.34
C ASN A 76 -24.48 -16.04 -3.32
N VAL A 77 -24.41 -15.06 -2.44
CA VAL A 77 -23.52 -15.09 -1.27
C VAL A 77 -24.10 -16.07 -0.25
N LEU A 78 -23.37 -17.16 0.04
CA LEU A 78 -23.78 -18.18 1.02
C LEU A 78 -23.27 -17.87 2.44
N ALA A 79 -22.14 -17.18 2.52
CA ALA A 79 -21.49 -16.74 3.75
C ALA A 79 -20.64 -15.50 3.44
N SER A 80 -20.57 -14.58 4.40
CA SER A 80 -19.78 -13.35 4.38
C SER A 80 -18.76 -13.38 5.51
N GLU A 81 -17.73 -12.54 5.44
CA GLU A 81 -16.75 -12.35 6.52
C GLU A 81 -16.09 -13.69 6.93
N ILE A 82 -15.65 -14.47 5.92
CA ILE A 82 -15.11 -15.83 6.10
C ILE A 82 -13.59 -15.86 6.21
N GLU A 83 -12.95 -14.70 6.16
CA GLU A 83 -11.51 -14.53 6.33
C GLU A 83 -11.07 -14.87 7.76
N ASP A 84 -9.85 -15.41 7.87
CA ASP A 84 -9.25 -15.88 9.11
C ASP A 84 -8.80 -14.72 10.03
N HIS A 85 -8.70 -13.51 9.47
CA HIS A 85 -8.28 -12.25 10.08
C HIS A 85 -9.17 -11.11 9.60
N ASP A 86 -9.83 -10.47 10.55
CA ASP A 86 -10.72 -9.30 10.39
C ASP A 86 -9.98 -8.04 9.91
N ASP A 87 -8.72 -7.86 10.31
CA ASP A 87 -7.91 -6.68 9.94
C ASP A 87 -7.27 -6.75 8.53
N ASN A 88 -7.84 -7.53 7.59
CA ASN A 88 -7.30 -7.67 6.24
C ASN A 88 -7.57 -6.44 5.36
N ALA A 89 -6.66 -5.47 5.39
CA ALA A 89 -6.74 -4.25 4.59
C ALA A 89 -5.77 -4.27 3.40
N THR A 90 -6.25 -3.84 2.22
CA THR A 90 -5.40 -3.58 1.06
C THR A 90 -5.26 -2.08 0.82
N ARG A 91 -4.02 -1.59 0.85
CA ARG A 91 -3.71 -0.20 0.49
C ARG A 91 -3.66 -0.04 -1.02
N PHE A 92 -4.51 0.84 -1.55
CA PHE A 92 -4.45 1.30 -2.94
C PHE A 92 -3.87 2.71 -3.03
N VAL A 93 -3.25 3.01 -4.18
CA VAL A 93 -2.79 4.36 -4.53
C VAL A 93 -3.33 4.70 -5.91
N LEU A 94 -4.04 5.82 -6.03
CA LEU A 94 -4.49 6.34 -7.31
C LEU A 94 -3.36 7.14 -7.96
N VAL A 95 -2.95 6.75 -9.16
CA VAL A 95 -1.83 7.39 -9.88
C VAL A 95 -2.39 8.17 -11.07
N ALA A 96 -2.03 9.45 -11.14
CA ALA A 96 -2.41 10.35 -12.23
C ALA A 96 -1.19 11.13 -12.75
N PRO A 97 -1.16 11.54 -14.02
CA PRO A 97 -0.08 12.34 -14.55
C PRO A 97 -0.13 13.80 -14.05
N LYS A 98 1.04 14.34 -13.73
CA LYS A 98 1.36 15.79 -13.63
C LYS A 98 0.49 16.64 -12.69
N THR A 99 -0.18 16.04 -11.70
CA THR A 99 -0.92 16.79 -10.67
C THR A 99 -0.36 16.52 -9.28
N ILE A 100 -0.14 17.58 -8.52
CA ILE A 100 0.14 17.53 -7.08
C ILE A 100 -1.01 18.29 -6.42
N PRO A 101 -1.87 17.65 -5.61
CA PRO A 101 -2.94 18.34 -4.90
C PRO A 101 -2.38 19.38 -3.92
N ALA A 102 -3.24 20.28 -3.44
CA ALA A 102 -2.89 21.18 -2.36
C ALA A 102 -2.64 20.39 -1.06
N PRO A 103 -1.72 20.85 -0.18
CA PRO A 103 -1.48 20.21 1.11
C PRO A 103 -2.74 20.23 1.97
N THR A 104 -2.97 19.14 2.71
CA THR A 104 -4.10 19.00 3.64
C THR A 104 -3.69 19.10 5.11
N GLY A 105 -2.38 19.10 5.39
CA GLY A 105 -1.83 19.00 6.75
C GLY A 105 -1.71 17.55 7.23
N HIS A 106 -2.42 16.62 6.59
CA HIS A 106 -2.28 15.18 6.77
C HIS A 106 -1.94 14.51 5.43
N ASP A 107 -0.70 14.71 4.99
CA ASP A 107 -0.23 14.27 3.67
C ASP A 107 0.89 13.24 3.78
N LYS A 108 0.98 12.37 2.77
CA LYS A 108 2.14 11.52 2.50
C LYS A 108 2.83 11.98 1.22
N THR A 109 4.14 11.78 1.17
CA THR A 109 4.95 11.93 -0.03
C THR A 109 5.65 10.62 -0.34
N SER A 110 5.54 10.18 -1.59
CA SER A 110 6.23 8.98 -2.08
C SER A 110 7.38 9.36 -2.99
N ILE A 111 8.54 8.72 -2.79
CA ILE A 111 9.72 8.90 -3.63
C ILE A 111 10.41 7.56 -3.93
N VAL A 112 11.25 7.57 -4.97
CA VAL A 112 12.26 6.54 -5.21
C VAL A 112 13.63 7.17 -5.14
N VAL A 113 14.52 6.63 -4.32
CA VAL A 113 15.92 7.07 -4.22
C VAL A 113 16.82 5.99 -4.81
N PHE A 114 17.61 6.38 -5.82
CA PHE A 114 18.62 5.52 -6.42
C PHE A 114 19.97 5.83 -5.80
N GLN A 115 20.63 4.80 -5.26
CA GLN A 115 21.96 4.94 -4.70
C GLN A 115 22.97 5.29 -5.81
N ARG A 116 24.02 6.05 -5.45
CA ARG A 116 25.18 6.26 -6.36
C ARG A 116 26.07 5.03 -6.43
N ALA A 117 26.26 4.40 -5.28
CA ALA A 117 27.02 3.18 -5.11
C ALA A 117 26.38 2.35 -3.99
N ASP A 118 26.44 1.03 -4.13
CA ASP A 118 26.10 0.08 -3.07
C ASP A 118 27.32 -0.10 -2.17
N GLU A 119 27.35 0.67 -1.09
CA GLU A 119 28.43 0.68 -0.11
C GLU A 119 27.88 0.74 1.31
N PRO A 120 28.62 0.21 2.31
CA PRO A 120 28.21 0.29 3.71
C PRO A 120 27.89 1.74 4.11
N GLY A 121 26.69 1.96 4.68
CA GLY A 121 26.24 3.28 5.10
C GLY A 121 25.47 4.08 4.03
N SER A 122 25.37 3.58 2.79
CA SER A 122 24.63 4.26 1.72
C SER A 122 23.15 4.47 2.07
N LEU A 123 22.44 3.45 2.57
CA LEU A 123 21.07 3.61 3.08
C LEU A 123 21.02 4.53 4.31
N LEU A 124 21.97 4.43 5.25
CA LEU A 124 22.00 5.29 6.43
C LEU A 124 22.08 6.77 6.04
N SER A 125 22.90 7.11 5.04
CA SER A 125 23.03 8.48 4.54
C SER A 125 21.71 9.04 4.00
N ILE A 126 20.89 8.20 3.36
CA ILE A 126 19.54 8.55 2.90
C ILE A 126 18.62 8.80 4.10
N LEU A 127 18.60 7.86 5.05
CA LEU A 127 17.71 7.93 6.22
C LEU A 127 18.05 9.12 7.13
N GLN A 128 19.32 9.50 7.21
CA GLN A 128 19.78 10.67 7.97
C GLN A 128 19.15 11.98 7.47
N GLU A 129 18.86 12.12 6.18
CA GLU A 129 18.22 13.34 5.64
C GLU A 129 16.80 13.55 6.20
N PHE A 130 16.09 12.46 6.49
CA PHE A 130 14.77 12.49 7.10
C PHE A 130 14.85 12.62 8.62
N ALA A 131 15.70 11.80 9.25
CA ALA A 131 15.85 11.77 10.70
C ALA A 131 16.34 13.11 11.28
N ALA A 132 17.31 13.75 10.62
CA ALA A 132 17.84 15.06 11.03
C ALA A 132 16.78 16.19 11.00
N ARG A 133 15.67 15.97 10.31
CA ARG A 133 14.57 16.92 10.13
C ARG A 133 13.28 16.51 10.85
N GLY A 134 13.30 15.39 11.58
CA GLY A 134 12.12 14.85 12.25
C GLY A 134 11.03 14.37 11.28
N ILE A 135 11.38 14.01 10.04
CA ILE A 135 10.41 13.47 9.07
C ILE A 135 10.20 11.99 9.33
N ASN A 136 8.96 11.61 9.61
CA ASN A 136 8.59 10.21 9.83
C ASN A 136 8.45 9.45 8.49
N LEU A 137 8.94 8.20 8.46
CA LEU A 137 8.83 7.30 7.32
C LEU A 137 7.78 6.22 7.61
N THR A 138 6.80 6.06 6.73
CA THR A 138 5.72 5.05 6.88
C THR A 138 5.91 3.83 5.99
N LYS A 139 6.87 3.87 5.05
CA LYS A 139 7.26 2.74 4.21
C LYS A 139 8.72 2.91 3.78
N LEU A 140 9.48 1.83 3.84
CA LEU A 140 10.84 1.74 3.29
C LEU A 140 11.04 0.34 2.70
N GLU A 141 11.22 0.27 1.38
CA GLU A 141 11.42 -0.99 0.67
C GLU A 141 12.59 -0.88 -0.30
N SER A 142 13.51 -1.85 -0.24
CA SER A 142 14.59 -1.99 -1.22
C SER A 142 14.11 -2.81 -2.43
N ARG A 143 14.53 -2.40 -3.63
CA ARG A 143 14.28 -3.13 -4.88
C ARG A 143 15.54 -3.13 -5.75
N PRO A 144 15.92 -4.27 -6.34
CA PRO A 144 17.01 -4.29 -7.31
C PRO A 144 16.58 -3.55 -8.58
N THR A 145 17.43 -2.67 -9.10
CA THR A 145 17.13 -1.83 -10.27
C THR A 145 17.22 -2.58 -11.60
N ARG A 146 17.74 -3.82 -11.58
CA ARG A 146 18.03 -4.65 -12.77
C ARG A 146 19.04 -4.04 -13.76
N ARG A 147 19.71 -2.93 -13.41
CA ARG A 147 20.76 -2.30 -14.21
C ARG A 147 22.13 -2.97 -14.01
N GLY A 148 22.37 -3.52 -12.82
CA GLY A 148 23.57 -4.25 -12.45
C GLY A 148 23.35 -5.06 -11.17
N LEU A 149 24.27 -6.00 -10.90
CA LEU A 149 24.31 -6.70 -9.61
C LEU A 149 24.72 -5.72 -8.51
N GLY A 150 23.96 -5.63 -7.43
CA GLY A 150 24.19 -4.68 -6.34
C GLY A 150 23.52 -3.32 -6.52
N ASP A 151 22.92 -3.02 -7.68
CA ASP A 151 22.23 -1.74 -7.84
C ASP A 151 20.82 -1.79 -7.24
N TYR A 152 20.61 -1.07 -6.14
CA TYR A 152 19.30 -0.94 -5.49
C TYR A 152 18.71 0.46 -5.62
N CYS A 153 17.38 0.51 -5.58
CA CYS A 153 16.63 1.71 -5.27
C CYS A 153 15.73 1.48 -4.06
N PHE A 154 15.41 2.56 -3.37
CA PHE A 154 14.54 2.54 -2.20
C PHE A 154 13.24 3.27 -2.51
N LEU A 155 12.12 2.59 -2.32
CA LEU A 155 10.79 3.16 -2.35
C LEU A 155 10.47 3.62 -0.93
N ILE A 156 10.19 4.91 -0.78
CA ILE A 156 10.00 5.55 0.52
C ILE A 156 8.69 6.31 0.53
N ASP A 157 7.83 6.04 1.52
CA ASP A 157 6.69 6.89 1.86
C ASP A 157 7.02 7.65 3.15
N LEU A 158 6.89 8.97 3.13
CA LEU A 158 7.14 9.86 4.27
C LEU A 158 5.90 10.68 4.61
N GLU A 159 5.75 11.06 5.88
CA GLU A 159 4.74 12.02 6.31
C GLU A 159 5.21 13.43 6.00
N GLY A 160 4.43 14.15 5.21
CA GLY A 160 4.88 15.41 4.63
C GLY A 160 4.28 15.68 3.26
N HIS A 161 4.18 16.96 2.91
CA HIS A 161 3.84 17.44 1.58
C HIS A 161 5.04 18.16 0.96
N ILE A 162 5.21 18.10 -0.36
CA ILE A 162 6.28 18.84 -1.07
C ILE A 162 6.22 20.37 -0.87
N ALA A 163 5.08 20.88 -0.41
CA ALA A 163 4.89 22.29 -0.09
C ALA A 163 5.46 22.66 1.29
N ASP A 164 5.76 21.69 2.15
CA ASP A 164 6.43 21.95 3.41
C ASP A 164 7.93 22.15 3.16
N GLU A 165 8.50 23.22 3.71
CA GLU A 165 9.92 23.51 3.52
C GLU A 165 10.82 22.37 4.01
N VAL A 166 10.46 21.71 5.12
CA VAL A 166 11.22 20.58 5.67
C VAL A 166 11.34 19.41 4.68
N VAL A 167 10.26 19.12 3.96
CA VAL A 167 10.22 18.05 2.96
C VAL A 167 10.99 18.49 1.71
N ALA A 168 10.78 19.73 1.26
CA ALA A 168 11.51 20.28 0.13
C ALA A 168 13.03 20.29 0.38
N ASP A 169 13.47 20.67 1.56
CA ASP A 169 14.86 20.65 2.02
C ASP A 169 15.44 19.24 2.02
N ALA A 170 14.72 18.26 2.58
CA ALA A 170 15.15 16.87 2.58
C ALA A 170 15.34 16.34 1.15
N LEU A 171 14.39 16.62 0.25
CA LEU A 171 14.46 16.20 -1.13
C LEU A 171 15.57 16.92 -1.91
N ARG A 172 15.84 18.19 -1.62
CA ARG A 172 16.96 18.95 -2.19
C ARG A 172 18.32 18.36 -1.76
N SER A 173 18.45 18.02 -0.47
CA SER A 173 19.59 17.28 0.06
C SER A 173 19.79 15.95 -0.67
N LEU A 174 18.74 15.14 -0.76
CA LEU A 174 18.82 13.82 -1.39
C LEU A 174 19.18 13.93 -2.87
N LYS A 175 18.59 14.89 -3.59
CA LYS A 175 18.85 15.13 -5.01
C LYS A 175 20.30 15.55 -5.27
N SER A 176 20.93 16.29 -4.34
CA SER A 176 22.33 16.71 -4.48
C SER A 176 23.34 15.60 -4.16
N LYS A 177 23.01 14.72 -3.20
CA LYS A 177 23.91 13.66 -2.71
C LYS A 177 23.80 12.33 -3.46
N HIS A 178 22.62 12.00 -4.01
CA HIS A 178 22.38 10.69 -4.62
C HIS A 178 22.33 10.73 -6.15
N ALA A 179 22.21 9.57 -6.81
CA ALA A 179 22.28 9.46 -8.27
C ALA A 179 21.01 10.02 -8.90
N GLU A 180 19.87 9.56 -8.40
CA GLU A 180 18.57 9.95 -8.89
C GLU A 180 17.57 9.90 -7.73
N VAL A 181 16.72 10.91 -7.67
CA VAL A 181 15.54 10.93 -6.81
C VAL A 181 14.36 11.14 -7.73
N LYS A 182 13.44 10.18 -7.75
CA LYS A 182 12.18 10.24 -8.47
C LYS A 182 11.08 10.60 -7.50
N PHE A 183 10.51 11.79 -7.67
CA PHE A 183 9.32 12.19 -6.94
C PHE A 183 8.09 11.50 -7.55
N MET A 184 7.32 10.79 -6.72
CA MET A 184 6.12 10.05 -7.16
C MET A 184 4.81 10.77 -6.81
N GLY A 185 4.87 11.79 -5.96
CA GLY A 185 3.72 12.62 -5.59
C GLY A 185 3.67 12.91 -4.10
N SER A 186 3.00 14.01 -3.76
CA SER A 186 2.48 14.28 -2.41
C SER A 186 0.96 14.23 -2.48
N TYR A 187 0.31 13.60 -1.52
CA TYR A 187 -1.13 13.32 -1.56
C TYR A 187 -1.70 13.16 -0.15
N PRO A 188 -3.02 13.37 0.04
CA PRO A 188 -3.66 13.17 1.33
C PRO A 188 -3.44 11.76 1.87
N ALA A 189 -3.05 11.65 3.13
CA ALA A 189 -2.90 10.39 3.81
C ALA A 189 -4.28 9.82 4.19
N ALA A 190 -4.44 8.50 4.09
CA ALA A 190 -5.64 7.83 4.59
C ALA A 190 -5.62 7.81 6.13
N GLY A 191 -6.78 8.03 6.76
CA GLY A 191 -6.95 8.08 8.22
C GLY A 191 -6.80 9.48 8.82
N GLU A 192 -6.81 9.58 10.15
CA GLU A 192 -6.89 10.86 10.89
C GLU A 192 -5.66 11.19 11.79
N HIS A 193 -4.61 10.35 11.79
CA HIS A 193 -3.65 10.31 12.91
C HIS A 193 -2.37 11.18 12.81
N GLY A 194 -2.07 11.87 11.70
CA GLY A 194 -0.75 12.49 11.50
C GLY A 194 -0.60 14.00 11.78
N HIS A 195 -1.67 14.73 12.14
CA HIS A 195 -1.64 16.21 12.11
C HIS A 195 -0.89 16.86 13.31
N ALA A 196 -1.03 16.31 14.51
CA ALA A 196 -0.57 16.97 15.74
C ALA A 196 0.97 17.08 15.84
N LEU A 197 1.68 15.96 15.61
CA LEU A 197 3.15 15.92 15.71
C LEU A 197 3.83 16.78 14.63
N ARG A 198 3.24 16.86 13.44
CA ARG A 198 3.77 17.66 12.32
C ARG A 198 3.68 19.16 12.59
N GLN A 199 2.62 19.60 13.24
CA GLN A 199 2.42 21.01 13.57
C GLN A 199 3.46 21.51 14.58
N GLU A 200 3.77 20.69 15.60
CA GLU A 200 4.82 21.01 16.58
C GLU A 200 6.21 21.14 15.93
N VAL A 201 6.57 20.25 15.01
CA VAL A 201 7.86 20.29 14.29
C VAL A 201 7.92 21.50 13.35
N ALA A 202 6.84 21.79 12.63
CA ALA A 202 6.75 22.95 11.74
C ALA A 202 6.89 24.28 12.50
N ASP A 203 6.22 24.40 13.66
CA ASP A 203 6.30 25.59 14.51
C ASP A 203 7.73 25.81 15.05
N ALA A 204 8.40 24.73 15.48
CA ALA A 204 9.78 24.80 15.94
C ALA A 204 10.74 25.26 14.83
N GLN A 205 10.53 24.81 13.60
CA GLN A 205 11.32 25.22 12.45
C GLN A 205 11.07 26.67 12.03
N SER A 206 9.82 27.13 12.06
CA SER A 206 9.50 28.54 11.78
C SER A 206 10.25 29.46 12.75
N LYS A 207 10.20 29.14 14.05
CA LYS A 207 10.94 29.89 15.08
C LYS A 207 12.45 29.90 14.84
N ALA A 208 13.02 28.77 14.40
CA ALA A 208 14.45 28.67 14.09
C ALA A 208 14.82 29.52 12.85
N SER A 209 13.98 29.53 11.82
CA SER A 209 14.14 30.35 10.62
C SER A 209 14.07 31.85 10.91
N ASP A 210 13.12 32.27 11.76
CA ASP A 210 12.99 33.66 12.20
C ASP A 210 14.25 34.11 12.95
N TRP A 211 14.76 33.27 13.85
CA TRP A 211 16.01 33.52 14.57
C TRP A 211 17.22 33.64 13.65
N ILE A 212 17.36 32.76 12.65
CA ILE A 212 18.44 32.86 11.66
C ILE A 212 18.31 34.13 10.81
N THR A 213 17.09 34.51 10.43
CA THR A 213 16.83 35.75 9.69
C THR A 213 17.23 36.96 10.52
N GLU A 214 16.88 36.98 11.80
CA GLU A 214 17.31 38.02 12.73
C GLU A 214 18.84 38.12 12.81
N LEU A 215 19.55 36.98 12.91
CA LEU A 215 21.01 36.96 12.94
C LEU A 215 21.62 37.48 11.63
N ARG A 216 21.06 37.10 10.48
CA ARG A 216 21.55 37.58 9.16
C ARG A 216 21.38 39.07 9.00
N ASN A 217 20.32 39.66 9.53
CA ASN A 217 20.10 41.11 9.50
C ASN A 217 21.11 41.91 10.34
N ARG A 218 21.92 41.24 11.17
CA ARG A 218 23.00 41.85 11.96
C ARG A 218 24.37 41.80 11.27
N VAL A 219 24.44 41.24 10.07
CA VAL A 219 25.67 41.18 9.27
C VAL A 219 25.81 42.50 8.51
N ASP A 220 26.90 43.23 8.75
CA ASP A 220 27.26 44.48 8.07
C ASP A 220 27.59 44.28 6.58
#